data_AF-A0A4U3M8I9-F1
#
_entry.id   AF-A0A4U3M8I9-F1
#
_cell.length_a   1.000
_cell.length_b   1.000
_cell.length_c   1.000
_cell.angle_alpha   90.00
_cell.angle_beta   90.00
_cell.angle_gamma   90.00
#
_symmetry.space_group_name_H-M   'P 1'
#
loop_
_entity.id
_entity.type
_entity.pdbx_description
1 polymer ?
#
loop_
_entity_poly.entity_id
_entity_poly.type
_entity_poly.pdbx_seq_one_letter_code
_entity_poly.pdbx_strand_id
1 'polypeptide(L)'
;MVVNKVGKDIPQSYAEQYGIYEGELAHIDAYQEASRAIKPVKPRETKLLGSIREAIEKTGLKDGMTISFHHHFREGDYVMNLVLAEIAAMGLKNISIAPSSIANVHEPLIEHIKNGVVTNITSSGLRDKVGAAISAGIMENPVVIRSHGGRARAVAAGDIHIDVAFLGAPSSDAYGNANGTKGKATCGSLGYAMVDAKYADQVVIITDTLVPYPNTPISIPQTDVDYVVEIDAIGDPDGIAKGATRFTKNPKELLIAEYAAKIITHSPYYKEGFSFQTGTGGSSLAVTRFMREQMLKDGIKASFALGGITNAMVELLEEGLVEKIIDVQDFDHPSAISLGENANHYEIDANMYASP
;
A
#
# COMPACT_ATOMS: atom_id res chain seq x y z
N MET A 1 5.53 -24.94 -23.40
CA MET A 1 4.98 -24.77 -22.05
C MET A 1 5.92 -25.49 -21.09
N VAL A 2 6.13 -24.93 -19.90
CA VAL A 2 6.89 -25.53 -18.79
C VAL A 2 5.94 -25.69 -17.62
N VAL A 3 5.90 -26.86 -17.00
CA VAL A 3 5.06 -27.13 -15.82
C VAL A 3 5.83 -26.73 -14.57
N ASN A 4 5.25 -25.86 -13.73
CA ASN A 4 5.86 -25.50 -12.44
C ASN A 4 5.58 -26.56 -11.35
N LYS A 5 6.16 -26.40 -10.16
CA LYS A 5 6.04 -27.39 -9.06
C LYS A 5 4.62 -27.64 -8.55
N VAL A 6 3.68 -26.73 -8.82
CA VAL A 6 2.26 -26.87 -8.46
C VAL A 6 1.37 -27.32 -9.63
N GLY A 7 1.98 -27.77 -10.73
CA GLY A 7 1.27 -28.36 -11.86
C GLY A 7 0.59 -27.34 -12.79
N LYS A 8 1.10 -26.09 -12.86
CA LYS A 8 0.59 -25.08 -13.80
C LYS A 8 1.46 -25.01 -15.05
N ASP A 9 0.81 -25.00 -16.21
CA ASP A 9 1.45 -24.81 -17.51
C ASP A 9 1.78 -23.32 -17.74
N ILE A 10 3.07 -23.00 -17.82
CA ILE A 10 3.57 -21.64 -18.08
C ILE A 10 4.14 -21.57 -19.50
N PRO A 11 3.81 -20.54 -20.31
CA PRO A 11 4.45 -20.34 -21.61
C PRO A 11 5.96 -20.23 -21.50
N GLN A 12 6.68 -20.81 -22.46
CA GLN A 12 8.15 -20.89 -22.44
C GLN A 12 8.80 -19.51 -22.29
N SER A 13 8.29 -18.51 -23.04
CA SER A 13 8.79 -17.14 -23.01
C SER A 13 8.76 -16.53 -21.61
N TYR A 14 7.70 -16.78 -20.83
CA TYR A 14 7.59 -16.25 -19.47
C TYR A 14 8.40 -17.07 -18.46
N ALA A 15 8.49 -18.39 -18.66
CA ALA A 15 9.34 -19.24 -17.84
C ALA A 15 10.83 -18.88 -17.96
N GLU A 16 11.28 -18.55 -19.18
CA GLU A 16 12.66 -18.09 -19.43
C GLU A 16 12.91 -16.68 -18.88
N GLN A 17 11.92 -15.79 -18.97
CA GLN A 17 12.05 -14.42 -18.50
C GLN A 17 12.01 -14.28 -16.97
N TYR A 18 11.11 -14.99 -16.29
CA TYR A 18 10.84 -14.80 -14.85
C TYR A 18 11.22 -15.99 -13.98
N GLY A 19 11.64 -17.10 -14.58
CA GLY A 19 11.77 -18.38 -13.89
C GLY A 19 10.41 -19.06 -13.65
N ILE A 20 10.44 -20.21 -12.99
CA ILE A 20 9.25 -20.98 -12.61
C ILE A 20 9.20 -21.18 -11.10
N TYR A 21 7.99 -21.38 -10.58
CA TYR A 21 7.82 -21.67 -9.16
C TYR A 21 8.37 -23.06 -8.80
N GLU A 22 9.36 -23.07 -7.91
CA GLU A 22 10.06 -24.28 -7.42
C GLU A 22 9.90 -24.51 -5.90
N GLY A 23 9.14 -23.65 -5.23
CA GLY A 23 8.92 -23.66 -3.79
C GLY A 23 8.94 -22.26 -3.20
N GLU A 24 8.35 -22.10 -2.02
CA GLU A 24 8.22 -20.82 -1.32
C GLU A 24 9.56 -20.30 -0.76
N LEU A 25 10.50 -21.22 -0.50
CA LEU A 25 11.86 -20.90 -0.03
C LEU A 25 12.91 -20.99 -1.13
N ALA A 26 12.50 -21.26 -2.37
CA ALA A 26 13.42 -21.30 -3.50
C ALA A 26 13.83 -19.86 -3.88
N HIS A 27 15.07 -19.70 -4.35
CA HIS A 27 15.60 -18.42 -4.86
C HIS A 27 15.66 -17.29 -3.81
N ILE A 28 15.82 -17.65 -2.52
CA ILE A 28 16.15 -16.71 -1.45
C ILE A 28 17.67 -16.67 -1.33
N ASP A 29 18.28 -15.74 -2.07
CA ASP A 29 19.72 -15.56 -2.14
C ASP A 29 20.12 -14.15 -1.71
N ALA A 30 21.39 -13.97 -1.34
CA ALA A 30 21.93 -12.65 -1.07
C ALA A 30 21.83 -11.79 -2.34
N TYR A 31 21.32 -10.56 -2.20
CA TYR A 31 21.20 -9.59 -3.28
C TYR A 31 21.79 -8.25 -2.87
N GLN A 32 22.16 -7.44 -3.86
CA GLN A 32 22.54 -6.06 -3.65
C GLN A 32 21.28 -5.21 -3.60
N GLU A 33 21.00 -4.58 -2.46
CA GLU A 33 19.87 -3.66 -2.33
C GLU A 33 19.99 -2.51 -3.34
N ALA A 34 18.88 -2.19 -3.98
CA ALA A 34 18.77 -1.17 -5.01
C ALA A 34 19.17 0.21 -4.47
N SER A 35 19.91 0.96 -5.28
CA SER A 35 20.26 2.35 -5.01
C SER A 35 19.52 3.27 -5.99
N ARG A 36 19.11 4.45 -5.51
CA ARG A 36 18.47 5.47 -6.34
C ARG A 36 19.40 6.60 -6.74
N ALA A 37 19.07 7.27 -7.84
CA ALA A 37 19.79 8.44 -8.33
C ALA A 37 19.35 9.72 -7.59
N ILE A 38 20.08 10.13 -6.56
CA ILE A 38 19.76 11.33 -5.77
C ILE A 38 20.13 12.62 -6.53
N LYS A 39 19.15 13.53 -6.70
CA LYS A 39 19.39 14.90 -7.14
C LYS A 39 19.57 15.82 -5.91
N PRO A 40 20.79 16.30 -5.61
CA PRO A 40 21.01 17.14 -4.44
C PRO A 40 20.30 18.48 -4.59
N VAL A 41 19.50 18.86 -3.60
CA VAL A 41 18.83 20.17 -3.55
C VAL A 41 19.78 21.21 -2.99
N LYS A 42 19.95 22.33 -3.71
CA LYS A 42 20.82 23.41 -3.21
C LYS A 42 20.11 24.19 -2.11
N PRO A 43 20.86 24.76 -1.15
CA PRO A 43 20.27 25.70 -0.21
C PRO A 43 19.51 26.81 -0.95
N ARG A 44 18.30 27.13 -0.47
CA ARG A 44 17.36 28.13 -1.03
C ARG A 44 16.61 27.72 -2.29
N GLU A 45 16.86 26.53 -2.87
CA GLU A 45 15.94 25.96 -3.86
C GLU A 45 14.65 25.52 -3.15
N THR A 46 13.51 25.77 -3.80
CA THR A 46 12.20 25.35 -3.29
C THR A 46 11.82 24.00 -3.87
N LYS A 47 11.32 23.10 -3.02
CA LYS A 47 10.70 21.84 -3.43
C LYS A 47 9.20 22.00 -3.71
N LEU A 48 8.57 23.04 -3.17
CA LEU A 48 7.17 23.33 -3.41
C LEU A 48 6.96 23.82 -4.84
N LEU A 49 6.04 23.18 -5.55
CA LEU A 49 5.62 23.46 -6.92
C LEU A 49 4.14 23.87 -6.96
N GLY A 50 3.74 24.53 -8.04
CA GLY A 50 2.39 25.08 -8.20
C GLY A 50 1.35 24.13 -8.78
N SER A 51 1.74 22.98 -9.35
CA SER A 51 0.81 22.03 -9.97
C SER A 51 1.41 20.64 -10.20
N ILE A 52 0.55 19.64 -10.40
CA ILE A 52 0.93 18.29 -10.85
C ILE A 52 1.66 18.36 -12.19
N ARG A 53 1.21 19.23 -13.10
CA ARG A 53 1.87 19.46 -14.39
C ARG A 53 3.31 19.93 -14.23
N GLU A 54 3.55 20.96 -13.40
CA GLU A 54 4.91 21.45 -13.11
C GLU A 54 5.78 20.34 -12.49
N ALA A 55 5.20 19.47 -11.64
CA ALA A 55 5.92 18.34 -11.09
C ALA A 55 6.32 17.33 -12.16
N ILE A 56 5.44 16.97 -13.09
CA ILE A 56 5.76 16.08 -14.22
C ILE A 56 6.87 16.69 -15.10
N GLU A 57 6.81 18.00 -15.36
CA GLU A 57 7.83 18.71 -16.13
C GLU A 57 9.20 18.72 -15.42
N LYS A 58 9.23 19.01 -14.11
CA LYS A 58 10.47 19.11 -13.33
C LYS A 58 11.09 17.79 -12.90
N THR A 59 10.31 16.72 -12.84
CA THR A 59 10.87 15.36 -12.73
C THR A 59 11.49 14.92 -14.04
N GLY A 60 11.08 15.52 -15.17
CA GLY A 60 11.57 15.16 -16.48
C GLY A 60 11.05 13.80 -16.93
N LEU A 61 9.83 13.45 -16.53
CA LEU A 61 9.14 12.23 -16.93
C LEU A 61 9.03 12.15 -18.46
N LYS A 62 9.30 10.96 -19.01
CA LYS A 62 9.30 10.69 -20.46
C LYS A 62 8.63 9.35 -20.75
N ASP A 63 8.26 9.16 -22.02
CA ASP A 63 7.79 7.87 -22.51
C ASP A 63 8.77 6.74 -22.19
N GLY A 64 8.24 5.59 -21.76
CA GLY A 64 9.02 4.41 -21.36
C GLY A 64 9.42 4.36 -19.88
N MET A 65 9.23 5.42 -19.11
CA MET A 65 9.51 5.44 -17.67
C MET A 65 8.45 4.71 -16.85
N THR A 66 8.85 4.26 -15.66
CA THR A 66 8.00 3.64 -14.64
C THR A 66 7.64 4.64 -13.55
N ILE A 67 6.34 4.80 -13.30
CA ILE A 67 5.82 5.62 -12.21
C ILE A 67 5.09 4.78 -11.16
N SER A 68 5.06 5.23 -9.92
CA SER A 68 4.40 4.51 -8.83
C SER A 68 3.43 5.36 -8.02
N PHE A 69 2.53 4.66 -7.34
CA PHE A 69 1.47 5.20 -6.49
C PHE A 69 1.21 4.23 -5.33
N HIS A 70 0.60 4.72 -4.25
CA HIS A 70 0.09 3.86 -3.17
C HIS A 70 -1.44 3.82 -3.14
N HIS A 71 -2.01 2.91 -2.35
CA HIS A 71 -3.46 2.67 -2.30
C HIS A 71 -4.07 2.85 -0.90
N HIS A 72 -3.42 3.59 0.00
CA HIS A 72 -3.92 3.84 1.36
C HIS A 72 -5.29 4.56 1.39
N PHE A 73 -5.59 5.41 0.39
CA PHE A 73 -6.92 6.03 0.24
C PHE A 73 -8.00 5.09 -0.30
N ARG A 74 -7.63 3.90 -0.77
CA ARG A 74 -8.54 2.85 -1.29
C ARG A 74 -9.51 3.40 -2.34
N GLU A 75 -10.81 3.25 -2.12
CA GLU A 75 -11.85 3.71 -3.05
C GLU A 75 -12.04 5.23 -3.04
N GLY A 76 -11.33 5.93 -2.15
CA GLY A 76 -11.27 7.38 -2.12
C GLY A 76 -10.11 7.99 -2.88
N ASP A 77 -9.19 7.23 -3.48
CA ASP A 77 -8.00 7.79 -4.13
C ASP A 77 -8.34 8.70 -5.32
N TYR A 78 -7.81 9.92 -5.30
CA TYR A 78 -7.84 10.83 -6.45
C TYR A 78 -6.48 10.95 -7.15
N VAL A 79 -5.39 10.69 -6.42
CA VAL A 79 -4.02 10.98 -6.89
C VAL A 79 -3.70 10.24 -8.17
N MET A 80 -3.95 8.94 -8.26
CA MET A 80 -3.59 8.16 -9.44
C MET A 80 -4.33 8.64 -10.68
N ASN A 81 -5.63 8.92 -10.55
CA ASN A 81 -6.46 9.42 -11.64
C ASN A 81 -6.02 10.83 -12.09
N LEU A 82 -5.73 11.74 -11.15
CA LEU A 82 -5.31 13.11 -11.46
C LEU A 82 -3.96 13.14 -12.20
N VAL A 83 -3.00 12.36 -11.73
CA VAL A 83 -1.67 12.30 -12.35
C VAL A 83 -1.73 11.67 -13.74
N LEU A 84 -2.44 10.54 -13.90
CA LEU A 84 -2.57 9.90 -15.22
C LEU A 84 -3.35 10.77 -16.22
N ALA A 85 -4.35 11.53 -15.76
CA ALA A 85 -5.05 12.50 -16.60
C ALA A 85 -4.11 13.59 -17.10
N GLU A 86 -3.26 14.16 -16.23
CA GLU A 86 -2.30 15.19 -16.65
C GLU A 86 -1.21 14.63 -17.59
N ILE A 87 -0.68 13.43 -17.29
CA ILE A 87 0.26 12.72 -18.19
C ILE A 87 -0.35 12.54 -19.58
N ALA A 88 -1.60 12.08 -19.66
CA ALA A 88 -2.31 11.93 -20.92
C ALA A 88 -2.54 13.28 -21.63
N ALA A 89 -2.90 14.33 -20.89
CA ALA A 89 -3.12 15.67 -21.42
C ALA A 89 -1.82 16.33 -21.95
N MET A 90 -0.68 15.98 -21.36
CA MET A 90 0.65 16.37 -21.83
C MET A 90 1.11 15.56 -23.06
N GLY A 91 0.35 14.52 -23.46
CA GLY A 91 0.65 13.70 -24.62
C GLY A 91 1.71 12.62 -24.39
N LEU A 92 2.09 12.37 -23.13
CA LEU A 92 3.02 11.31 -22.76
C LEU A 92 2.36 9.93 -22.95
N LYS A 93 3.17 8.97 -23.40
CA LYS A 93 2.72 7.61 -23.72
C LYS A 93 3.71 6.57 -23.22
N ASN A 94 3.34 5.30 -23.38
CA ASN A 94 4.22 4.18 -23.05
C ASN A 94 4.74 4.24 -21.60
N ILE A 95 3.89 4.64 -20.66
CA ILE A 95 4.22 4.67 -19.24
C ILE A 95 3.97 3.29 -18.64
N SER A 96 4.94 2.82 -17.87
CA SER A 96 4.77 1.67 -16.98
C SER A 96 4.25 2.16 -15.63
N ILE A 97 3.20 1.57 -15.10
CA ILE A 97 2.69 1.92 -13.76
C ILE A 97 2.94 0.79 -12.76
N ALA A 98 3.43 1.16 -11.58
CA ALA A 98 3.72 0.27 -10.46
C ALA A 98 2.95 0.62 -9.16
N PRO A 99 1.62 0.86 -9.21
CA PRO A 99 0.85 1.16 -8.02
C PRO A 99 0.87 -0.02 -7.05
N SER A 100 0.91 0.24 -5.74
CA SER A 100 0.91 -0.86 -4.76
C SER A 100 -0.37 -1.71 -4.80
N SER A 101 -1.51 -1.13 -5.22
CA SER A 101 -2.74 -1.84 -5.60
C SER A 101 -3.64 -0.93 -6.43
N ILE A 102 -4.59 -1.49 -7.19
CA ILE A 102 -5.60 -0.74 -7.95
C ILE A 102 -6.99 -0.97 -7.36
N ALA A 103 -7.77 0.10 -7.19
CA ALA A 103 -9.13 0.12 -6.65
C ALA A 103 -10.19 0.30 -7.77
N ASN A 104 -11.48 0.22 -7.45
CA ASN A 104 -12.53 0.43 -8.45
C ASN A 104 -12.65 1.89 -8.91
N VAL A 105 -12.36 2.86 -8.04
CA VAL A 105 -12.27 4.29 -8.39
C VAL A 105 -11.26 4.58 -9.51
N HIS A 106 -10.34 3.66 -9.79
CA HIS A 106 -9.36 3.76 -10.87
C HIS A 106 -9.88 3.29 -12.23
N GLU A 107 -11.20 3.16 -12.42
CA GLU A 107 -11.82 2.89 -13.72
C GLU A 107 -11.29 3.75 -14.89
N PRO A 108 -10.95 5.05 -14.72
CA PRO A 108 -10.37 5.86 -15.80
C PRO A 108 -9.09 5.28 -16.43
N LEU A 109 -8.35 4.43 -15.70
CA LEU A 109 -7.17 3.72 -16.21
C LEU A 109 -7.47 2.93 -17.50
N ILE A 110 -8.69 2.43 -17.68
CA ILE A 110 -9.09 1.69 -18.89
C ILE A 110 -8.89 2.54 -20.16
N GLU A 111 -9.25 3.82 -20.14
CA GLU A 111 -9.08 4.70 -21.29
C GLU A 111 -7.60 5.09 -21.49
N HIS A 112 -6.83 5.23 -20.41
CA HIS A 112 -5.39 5.46 -20.51
C HIS A 112 -4.66 4.27 -21.14
N ILE A 113 -5.11 3.04 -20.87
CA ILE A 113 -4.60 1.84 -21.54
C ILE A 113 -4.95 1.86 -23.03
N LYS A 114 -6.23 2.05 -23.38
CA LYS A 114 -6.68 2.03 -24.80
C LYS A 114 -5.96 3.07 -25.67
N ASN A 115 -5.64 4.22 -25.09
CA ASN A 115 -4.98 5.31 -25.81
C ASN A 115 -3.44 5.19 -25.85
N GLY A 116 -2.87 4.15 -25.24
CA GLY A 116 -1.44 3.88 -25.18
C GLY A 116 -0.68 4.77 -24.20
N VAL A 117 -1.38 5.43 -23.28
CA VAL A 117 -0.75 6.19 -22.18
C VAL A 117 -0.05 5.23 -21.24
N VAL A 118 -0.74 4.16 -20.85
CA VAL A 118 -0.20 3.10 -19.99
C VAL A 118 -0.04 1.81 -20.79
N THR A 119 1.17 1.24 -20.80
CA THR A 119 1.51 0.04 -21.58
C THR A 119 1.93 -1.15 -20.71
N ASN A 120 2.29 -0.90 -19.45
CA ASN A 120 2.68 -1.94 -18.49
C ASN A 120 2.07 -1.64 -17.12
N ILE A 121 1.64 -2.69 -16.41
CA ILE A 121 1.10 -2.58 -15.06
C ILE A 121 1.74 -3.65 -14.19
N THR A 122 2.17 -3.26 -13.00
CA THR A 122 2.39 -4.18 -11.88
C THR A 122 1.69 -3.68 -10.62
N SER A 123 1.02 -4.57 -9.88
CA SER A 123 0.30 -4.22 -8.66
C SER A 123 -0.05 -5.47 -7.83
N SER A 124 -0.65 -5.27 -6.65
CA SER A 124 -1.22 -6.38 -5.86
C SER A 124 -2.57 -6.87 -6.36
N GLY A 125 -3.42 -5.99 -6.89
CA GLY A 125 -4.74 -6.37 -7.36
C GLY A 125 -5.34 -5.32 -8.28
N LEU A 126 -6.32 -5.75 -9.09
CA LEU A 126 -6.94 -4.95 -10.15
C LEU A 126 -8.42 -4.60 -9.89
N ARG A 127 -9.05 -5.26 -8.92
CA ARG A 127 -10.48 -5.13 -8.58
C ARG A 127 -11.39 -5.31 -9.79
N ASP A 128 -12.64 -4.86 -9.69
CA ASP A 128 -13.74 -5.34 -10.52
C ASP A 128 -13.60 -4.85 -11.96
N LYS A 129 -13.68 -3.53 -12.18
CA LYS A 129 -13.78 -2.98 -13.55
C LYS A 129 -12.47 -3.07 -14.32
N VAL A 130 -11.37 -2.64 -13.71
CA VAL A 130 -10.04 -2.74 -14.34
C VAL A 130 -9.66 -4.20 -14.53
N GLY A 131 -9.88 -5.07 -13.52
CA GLY A 131 -9.61 -6.50 -13.63
C GLY A 131 -10.43 -7.20 -14.73
N ALA A 132 -11.71 -6.85 -14.88
CA ALA A 132 -12.56 -7.36 -15.96
C ALA A 132 -12.07 -6.91 -17.33
N ALA A 133 -11.67 -5.64 -17.47
CA ALA A 133 -11.15 -5.12 -18.72
C ALA A 133 -9.82 -5.80 -19.10
N ILE A 134 -8.88 -5.94 -18.15
CA ILE A 134 -7.61 -6.67 -18.38
C ILE A 134 -7.88 -8.12 -18.79
N SER A 135 -8.83 -8.78 -18.13
CA SER A 135 -9.22 -10.16 -18.45
C SER A 135 -9.88 -10.29 -19.83
N ALA A 136 -10.49 -9.21 -20.34
CA ALA A 136 -11.01 -9.12 -21.70
C ALA A 136 -9.94 -8.78 -22.76
N GLY A 137 -8.67 -8.64 -22.35
CA GLY A 137 -7.55 -8.45 -23.28
C GLY A 137 -7.33 -7.00 -23.71
N ILE A 138 -7.67 -6.00 -22.90
CA ILE A 138 -7.44 -4.58 -23.26
C ILE A 138 -5.95 -4.20 -23.35
N MET A 139 -5.06 -5.00 -22.75
CA MET A 139 -3.61 -4.76 -22.76
C MET A 139 -2.90 -5.84 -23.59
N GLU A 140 -1.93 -5.41 -24.39
CA GLU A 140 -1.02 -6.31 -25.12
C GLU A 140 -0.05 -7.00 -24.15
N ASN A 141 0.55 -6.23 -23.24
CA ASN A 141 1.47 -6.76 -22.24
C ASN A 141 0.70 -7.37 -21.06
N PRO A 142 1.11 -8.57 -20.57
CA PRO A 142 0.53 -9.13 -19.36
C PRO A 142 0.77 -8.23 -18.14
N VAL A 143 -0.26 -8.07 -17.31
CA VAL A 143 -0.12 -7.43 -16.00
C VAL A 143 0.67 -8.33 -15.06
N VAL A 144 1.67 -7.77 -14.38
CA VAL A 144 2.51 -8.51 -13.42
C VAL A 144 1.95 -8.33 -12.01
N ILE A 145 1.22 -9.32 -11.51
CA ILE A 145 0.65 -9.31 -10.16
C ILE A 145 1.71 -9.78 -9.15
N ARG A 146 1.91 -9.01 -8.08
CA ARG A 146 2.84 -9.33 -6.98
C ARG A 146 2.13 -9.21 -5.64
N SER A 147 2.47 -10.07 -4.67
CA SER A 147 2.03 -9.83 -3.29
C SER A 147 2.63 -8.52 -2.75
N HIS A 148 2.13 -7.99 -1.64
CA HIS A 148 2.72 -6.79 -1.01
C HIS A 148 4.21 -6.99 -0.70
N GLY A 149 4.57 -8.13 -0.11
CA GLY A 149 5.96 -8.52 0.12
C GLY A 149 6.76 -8.72 -1.17
N GLY A 150 6.15 -9.36 -2.17
CA GLY A 150 6.77 -9.56 -3.49
C GLY A 150 7.06 -8.24 -4.21
N ARG A 151 6.21 -7.23 -4.07
CA ARG A 151 6.45 -5.88 -4.58
C ARG A 151 7.57 -5.20 -3.82
N ALA A 152 7.53 -5.21 -2.48
CA ALA A 152 8.58 -4.60 -1.66
C ALA A 152 9.96 -5.19 -2.01
N ARG A 153 10.07 -6.51 -2.07
CA ARG A 153 11.26 -7.21 -2.55
C ARG A 153 11.67 -6.81 -3.96
N ALA A 154 10.73 -6.78 -4.91
CA ALA A 154 11.04 -6.46 -6.30
C ALA A 154 11.58 -5.03 -6.47
N VAL A 155 11.07 -4.07 -5.68
CA VAL A 155 11.61 -2.71 -5.64
C VAL A 155 12.99 -2.69 -4.98
N ALA A 156 13.12 -3.30 -3.80
CA ALA A 156 14.38 -3.32 -3.04
C ALA A 156 15.50 -4.11 -3.74
N ALA A 157 15.19 -5.11 -4.57
CA ALA A 157 16.15 -5.87 -5.35
C ALA A 157 16.42 -5.29 -6.75
N GLY A 158 15.66 -4.27 -7.18
CA GLY A 158 15.82 -3.63 -8.48
C GLY A 158 15.10 -4.31 -9.65
N ASP A 159 14.30 -5.36 -9.41
CA ASP A 159 13.42 -5.98 -10.41
C ASP A 159 12.32 -4.99 -10.90
N ILE A 160 11.98 -4.02 -10.06
CA ILE A 160 11.16 -2.85 -10.38
C ILE A 160 11.99 -1.61 -10.06
N HIS A 161 12.41 -0.89 -11.08
CA HIS A 161 12.99 0.44 -10.94
C HIS A 161 11.89 1.50 -11.11
N ILE A 162 11.76 2.42 -10.16
CA ILE A 162 10.74 3.48 -10.19
C ILE A 162 11.45 4.80 -10.55
N ASP A 163 11.13 5.35 -11.71
CA ASP A 163 11.68 6.64 -12.15
C ASP A 163 11.06 7.81 -11.36
N VAL A 164 9.73 7.80 -11.19
CA VAL A 164 9.00 8.85 -10.45
C VAL A 164 7.87 8.26 -9.60
N ALA A 165 7.95 8.44 -8.28
CA ALA A 165 6.86 8.11 -7.37
C ALA A 165 5.96 9.33 -7.13
N PHE A 166 4.66 9.20 -7.38
CA PHE A 166 3.65 10.20 -7.04
C PHE A 166 2.86 9.71 -5.83
N LEU A 167 3.15 10.28 -4.66
CA LEU A 167 2.65 9.78 -3.38
C LEU A 167 1.73 10.82 -2.76
N GLY A 168 0.47 10.43 -2.51
CA GLY A 168 -0.48 11.26 -1.81
C GLY A 168 -0.24 11.26 -0.30
N ALA A 169 -0.05 12.43 0.29
CA ALA A 169 0.11 12.56 1.74
C ALA A 169 -0.91 13.55 2.32
N PRO A 170 -1.75 13.12 3.27
CA PRO A 170 -2.72 13.97 3.96
C PRO A 170 -2.11 15.23 4.57
N SER A 171 -0.86 15.18 5.03
CA SER A 171 -0.11 16.38 5.39
C SER A 171 1.32 16.33 4.91
N SER A 172 1.82 17.48 4.46
CA SER A 172 3.24 17.67 4.17
C SER A 172 3.65 19.11 4.46
N ASP A 173 4.90 19.32 4.89
CA ASP A 173 5.50 20.65 4.81
C ASP A 173 6.06 20.92 3.41
N ALA A 174 6.39 22.18 3.11
CA ALA A 174 6.93 22.58 1.81
C ALA A 174 8.30 21.96 1.45
N TYR A 175 8.90 21.17 2.36
CA TYR A 175 10.21 20.54 2.18
C TYR A 175 10.13 19.01 2.10
N GLY A 176 8.95 18.43 2.32
CA GLY A 176 8.65 17.02 2.05
C GLY A 176 8.52 16.14 3.29
N ASN A 177 8.55 16.66 4.52
CA ASN A 177 8.20 15.81 5.67
C ASN A 177 6.69 15.55 5.65
N ALA A 178 6.28 14.29 5.51
CA ALA A 178 4.89 13.91 5.27
C ALA A 178 4.42 12.78 6.18
N ASN A 179 3.11 12.75 6.48
CA ASN A 179 2.45 11.68 7.23
C ASN A 179 0.98 11.53 6.83
N GLY A 180 0.38 10.39 7.20
CA GLY A 180 -1.03 10.07 6.94
C GLY A 180 -2.00 10.29 8.11
N THR A 181 -1.53 10.74 9.27
CA THR A 181 -2.34 10.91 10.50
C THR A 181 -2.81 12.35 10.74
N LYS A 182 -2.33 13.32 9.96
CA LYS A 182 -2.79 14.73 9.98
C LYS A 182 -3.24 15.16 8.60
N GLY A 183 -4.23 16.06 8.52
CA GLY A 183 -4.75 16.59 7.25
C GLY A 183 -6.25 16.41 7.10
N LYS A 184 -6.77 16.70 5.91
CA LYS A 184 -8.21 16.57 5.60
C LYS A 184 -8.60 15.14 5.27
N ALA A 185 -7.78 14.44 4.49
CA ALA A 185 -8.03 13.07 4.05
C ALA A 185 -7.10 12.05 4.73
N THR A 186 -7.02 12.02 6.06
CA THR A 186 -6.12 11.12 6.80
C THR A 186 -6.37 9.65 6.45
N CYS A 187 -5.33 8.93 6.05
CA CYS A 187 -5.34 7.49 5.78
C CYS A 187 -4.56 6.65 6.79
N GLY A 188 -3.99 7.30 7.81
CA GLY A 188 -3.18 6.65 8.84
C GLY A 188 -1.83 6.21 8.28
N SER A 189 -1.51 4.92 8.34
CA SER A 189 -0.25 4.36 7.88
C SER A 189 -0.01 4.63 6.39
N LEU A 190 1.25 4.92 6.05
CA LEU A 190 1.78 5.09 4.71
C LEU A 190 2.75 3.96 4.32
N GLY A 191 2.66 2.80 4.97
CA GLY A 191 3.62 1.70 4.84
C GLY A 191 3.98 1.27 3.41
N TYR A 192 3.03 1.30 2.47
CA TYR A 192 3.34 1.02 1.06
C TYR A 192 4.05 2.16 0.32
N ALA A 193 3.78 3.41 0.69
CA ALA A 193 4.36 4.61 0.08
C ALA A 193 5.78 4.86 0.58
N MET A 194 6.09 4.45 1.82
CA MET A 194 7.42 4.54 2.41
C MET A 194 8.47 3.76 1.59
N VAL A 195 8.10 2.60 1.04
CA VAL A 195 8.98 1.84 0.14
C VAL A 195 9.27 2.63 -1.14
N ASP A 196 8.24 3.19 -1.77
CA ASP A 196 8.40 3.98 -3.00
C ASP A 196 9.26 5.22 -2.75
N ALA A 197 9.00 5.93 -1.66
CA ALA A 197 9.77 7.11 -1.27
C ALA A 197 11.25 6.77 -1.06
N LYS A 198 11.56 5.59 -0.53
CA LYS A 198 12.93 5.15 -0.25
C LYS A 198 13.71 4.79 -1.52
N TYR A 199 13.07 4.16 -2.51
CA TYR A 199 13.77 3.55 -3.65
C TYR A 199 13.54 4.23 -5.00
N ALA A 200 12.53 5.09 -5.16
CA ALA A 200 12.33 5.80 -6.42
C ALA A 200 13.44 6.82 -6.67
N ASP A 201 13.82 7.01 -7.93
CA ASP A 201 14.80 8.02 -8.34
C ASP A 201 14.33 9.44 -8.03
N GLN A 202 13.05 9.71 -8.26
CA GLN A 202 12.41 10.95 -7.83
C GLN A 202 11.08 10.73 -7.15
N VAL A 203 10.77 11.58 -6.17
CA VAL A 203 9.54 11.49 -5.38
C VAL A 203 8.83 12.83 -5.35
N VAL A 204 7.55 12.79 -5.72
CA VAL A 204 6.62 13.92 -5.65
C VAL A 204 5.57 13.61 -4.60
N ILE A 205 5.56 14.38 -3.51
CA ILE A 205 4.46 14.37 -2.55
C ILE A 205 3.33 15.26 -3.08
N ILE A 206 2.12 14.72 -3.16
CA ILE A 206 0.90 15.46 -3.47
C ILE A 206 0.09 15.55 -2.18
N THR A 207 -0.17 16.75 -1.68
CA THR A 207 -0.85 16.96 -0.39
C THR A 207 -2.09 17.82 -0.53
N ASP A 208 -3.09 17.59 0.32
CA ASP A 208 -4.28 18.44 0.43
C ASP A 208 -4.21 19.44 1.61
N THR A 209 -3.15 19.33 2.41
CA THR A 209 -2.95 20.12 3.63
C THR A 209 -1.46 20.45 3.80
N LEU A 210 -1.03 21.58 3.23
CA LEU A 210 0.31 22.08 3.45
C LEU A 210 0.44 22.65 4.88
N VAL A 211 1.48 22.22 5.62
CA VAL A 211 1.72 22.65 7.00
C VAL A 211 3.05 23.40 7.17
N PRO A 212 3.21 24.21 8.24
CA PRO A 212 4.50 24.83 8.54
C PRO A 212 5.60 23.80 8.84
N TYR A 213 6.82 24.12 8.43
CA TYR A 213 8.00 23.32 8.72
C TYR A 213 8.43 23.42 10.20
N PRO A 214 8.87 22.31 10.85
CA PRO A 214 8.85 20.93 10.35
C PRO A 214 7.51 20.23 10.65
N ASN A 215 6.98 19.51 9.66
CA ASN A 215 5.84 18.61 9.88
C ASN A 215 6.26 17.42 10.77
N THR A 216 5.36 16.99 11.65
CA THR A 216 5.52 15.81 12.51
C THR A 216 4.16 15.16 12.78
N PRO A 217 4.05 13.83 12.92
CA PRO A 217 5.11 12.82 12.76
C PRO A 217 5.62 12.75 11.30
N ILE A 218 6.69 11.99 11.07
CA ILE A 218 7.36 11.90 9.76
C ILE A 218 7.36 10.44 9.32
N SER A 219 6.41 10.09 8.46
CA SER A 219 6.36 8.77 7.79
C SER A 219 7.29 8.75 6.58
N ILE A 220 7.27 9.85 5.80
CA ILE A 220 8.18 10.07 4.66
C ILE A 220 9.03 11.31 4.97
N PRO A 221 10.37 11.17 5.07
CA PRO A 221 11.24 12.27 5.41
C PRO A 221 11.56 13.17 4.21
N GLN A 222 11.85 14.44 4.47
CA GLN A 222 12.32 15.39 3.45
C GLN A 222 13.55 14.92 2.63
N THR A 223 14.33 13.96 3.12
CA THR A 223 15.48 13.39 2.39
C THR A 223 15.07 12.47 1.25
N ASP A 224 13.82 12.01 1.28
CA ASP A 224 13.26 11.10 0.29
C ASP A 224 12.43 11.82 -0.77
N VAL A 225 12.17 13.12 -0.59
CA VAL A 225 11.25 13.90 -1.43
C VAL A 225 12.01 14.91 -2.30
N ASP A 226 11.72 14.94 -3.59
CA ASP A 226 12.24 15.96 -4.51
C ASP A 226 11.31 17.18 -4.56
N TYR A 227 10.00 16.94 -4.68
CA TYR A 227 9.00 17.99 -4.87
C TYR A 227 7.74 17.76 -4.04
N VAL A 228 7.07 18.87 -3.70
CA VAL A 228 5.77 18.88 -3.02
C VAL A 228 4.79 19.69 -3.86
N VAL A 229 3.57 19.21 -4.01
CA VAL A 229 2.47 19.90 -4.68
C VAL A 229 1.27 19.93 -3.74
N GLU A 230 0.74 21.12 -3.46
CA GLU A 230 -0.54 21.27 -2.76
C GLU A 230 -1.68 21.29 -3.79
N ILE A 231 -2.73 20.50 -3.53
CA ILE A 231 -3.97 20.47 -4.31
C ILE A 231 -5.19 20.55 -3.38
N ASP A 232 -6.39 20.73 -3.94
CA ASP A 232 -7.59 20.90 -3.13
C ASP A 232 -7.98 19.64 -2.33
N ALA A 233 -7.85 18.47 -2.95
CA ALA A 233 -8.18 17.18 -2.36
C ALA A 233 -7.38 16.04 -3.01
N ILE A 234 -6.77 15.17 -2.20
CA ILE A 234 -6.04 13.97 -2.63
C ILE A 234 -6.91 12.70 -2.58
N GLY A 235 -8.05 12.77 -1.89
CA GLY A 235 -9.02 11.70 -1.86
C GLY A 235 -10.29 12.02 -1.08
N ASP A 236 -11.24 11.08 -1.12
CA ASP A 236 -12.45 11.07 -0.30
C ASP A 236 -12.17 10.41 1.06
N PRO A 237 -12.20 11.15 2.20
CA PRO A 237 -11.97 10.59 3.52
C PRO A 237 -12.94 9.45 3.87
N ASP A 238 -14.19 9.52 3.37
CA ASP A 238 -15.19 8.47 3.57
C ASP A 238 -14.91 7.23 2.69
N GLY A 239 -14.03 7.37 1.69
CA GLY A 239 -13.61 6.31 0.78
C GLY A 239 -12.72 5.25 1.43
N ILE A 240 -12.09 5.58 2.56
CA ILE A 240 -11.29 4.66 3.38
C ILE A 240 -12.21 3.55 3.87
N ALA A 241 -13.21 3.83 4.70
CA ALA A 241 -14.03 2.77 5.32
C ALA A 241 -14.98 2.01 4.37
N LYS A 242 -15.06 2.35 3.07
CA LYS A 242 -15.93 1.67 2.10
C LYS A 242 -15.57 0.17 2.00
N GLY A 243 -16.51 -0.69 2.38
CA GLY A 243 -16.37 -2.15 2.33
C GLY A 243 -16.84 -2.88 3.58
N ALA A 244 -16.18 -4.01 3.90
CA ALA A 244 -16.61 -4.99 4.90
C ALA A 244 -16.02 -4.78 6.31
N THR A 245 -15.65 -3.54 6.66
CA THR A 245 -14.88 -3.18 7.87
C THR A 245 -15.66 -3.26 9.19
N ARG A 246 -16.88 -3.80 9.17
CA ARG A 246 -17.70 -4.03 10.36
C ARG A 246 -17.90 -5.51 10.61
N PHE A 247 -18.07 -5.87 11.88
CA PHE A 247 -18.45 -7.23 12.23
C PHE A 247 -19.70 -7.68 11.48
N THR A 248 -19.59 -8.86 10.87
CA THR A 248 -20.71 -9.50 10.18
C THR A 248 -21.87 -9.81 11.13
N LYS A 249 -23.08 -9.73 10.59
CA LYS A 249 -24.31 -10.22 11.23
C LYS A 249 -24.79 -11.54 10.62
N ASN A 250 -24.08 -12.05 9.62
CA ASN A 250 -24.42 -13.29 8.94
C ASN A 250 -24.14 -14.49 9.88
N PRO A 251 -25.15 -15.27 10.29
CA PRO A 251 -24.95 -16.37 11.24
C PRO A 251 -23.98 -17.43 10.71
N LYS A 252 -23.89 -17.62 9.39
CA LYS A 252 -22.92 -18.54 8.78
C LYS A 252 -21.48 -18.07 9.01
N GLU A 253 -21.21 -16.79 8.78
CA GLU A 253 -19.87 -16.23 8.97
C GLU A 253 -19.48 -16.17 10.45
N LEU A 254 -20.44 -15.89 11.33
CA LEU A 254 -20.23 -15.93 12.78
C LEU A 254 -19.89 -17.35 13.25
N LEU A 255 -20.55 -18.39 12.73
CA LEU A 255 -20.21 -19.78 13.06
C LEU A 255 -18.80 -20.16 12.58
N ILE A 256 -18.41 -19.72 11.38
CA ILE A 256 -17.04 -19.92 10.88
C ILE A 256 -16.02 -19.19 11.77
N ALA A 257 -16.30 -17.95 12.16
CA ALA A 257 -15.45 -17.16 13.05
C ALA A 257 -15.30 -17.81 14.44
N GLU A 258 -16.39 -18.35 15.00
CA GLU A 258 -16.36 -19.06 16.27
C GLU A 258 -15.49 -20.33 16.19
N TYR A 259 -15.62 -21.12 15.12
CA TYR A 259 -14.77 -22.28 14.90
C TYR A 259 -13.30 -21.89 14.70
N ALA A 260 -13.02 -20.83 13.95
CA ALA A 260 -11.66 -20.33 13.76
C ALA A 260 -11.03 -19.91 15.11
N ALA A 261 -11.77 -19.20 15.96
CA ALA A 261 -11.29 -18.81 17.29
C ALA A 261 -11.01 -20.04 18.16
N LYS A 262 -11.91 -21.04 18.16
CA LYS A 262 -11.69 -22.31 18.88
C LYS A 262 -10.42 -23.02 18.41
N ILE A 263 -10.15 -23.06 17.11
CA ILE A 263 -8.92 -23.65 16.57
C ILE A 263 -7.70 -22.90 17.10
N ILE A 264 -7.72 -21.57 17.06
CA ILE A 264 -6.62 -20.72 17.54
C ILE A 264 -6.37 -20.96 19.03
N THR A 265 -7.42 -20.89 19.86
CA THR A 265 -7.30 -20.95 21.32
C THR A 265 -6.99 -22.35 21.85
N HIS A 266 -7.18 -23.40 21.03
CA HIS A 266 -6.74 -24.77 21.34
C HIS A 266 -5.45 -25.16 20.61
N SER A 267 -4.82 -24.23 19.89
CA SER A 267 -3.54 -24.47 19.23
C SER A 267 -2.39 -24.40 20.25
N PRO A 268 -1.22 -25.02 19.97
CA PRO A 268 -0.04 -24.89 20.83
C PRO A 268 0.57 -23.47 20.83
N TYR A 269 0.02 -22.55 20.04
CA TYR A 269 0.49 -21.17 19.90
C TYR A 269 -0.28 -20.19 20.78
N TYR A 270 -1.47 -20.55 21.27
CA TYR A 270 -2.25 -19.70 22.17
C TYR A 270 -1.72 -19.81 23.60
N LYS A 271 -0.90 -18.83 23.97
CA LYS A 271 -0.24 -18.67 25.26
C LYS A 271 0.14 -17.20 25.45
N GLU A 272 0.52 -16.82 26.67
CA GLU A 272 0.97 -15.46 26.96
C GLU A 272 2.04 -14.98 25.97
N GLY A 273 1.83 -13.77 25.43
CA GLY A 273 2.74 -13.14 24.48
C GLY A 273 2.63 -13.65 23.04
N PHE A 274 1.59 -14.40 22.66
CA PHE A 274 1.39 -14.78 21.26
C PHE A 274 1.15 -13.56 20.35
N SER A 275 1.35 -13.71 19.04
CA SER A 275 1.04 -12.67 18.05
C SER A 275 0.08 -13.18 17.00
N PHE A 276 -0.65 -12.27 16.36
CA PHE A 276 -1.64 -12.65 15.36
C PHE A 276 -1.93 -11.54 14.35
N GLN A 277 -2.49 -11.94 13.21
CA GLN A 277 -3.10 -11.07 12.22
C GLN A 277 -4.49 -11.64 11.89
N THR A 278 -5.50 -10.77 11.81
CA THR A 278 -6.85 -11.16 11.37
C THR A 278 -7.24 -10.43 10.10
N GLY A 279 -8.38 -10.80 9.51
CA GLY A 279 -8.88 -10.15 8.31
C GLY A 279 -9.62 -8.84 8.60
N THR A 280 -9.95 -8.12 7.53
CA THR A 280 -10.54 -6.78 7.61
C THR A 280 -12.06 -6.77 7.34
N GLY A 281 -12.68 -7.95 7.25
CA GLY A 281 -14.13 -8.09 7.17
C GLY A 281 -14.62 -9.54 7.26
N GLY A 282 -15.95 -9.72 7.29
CA GLY A 282 -16.58 -11.05 7.30
C GLY A 282 -16.17 -11.91 8.50
N SER A 283 -16.04 -13.22 8.28
CA SER A 283 -15.63 -14.17 9.33
C SER A 283 -14.19 -13.96 9.81
N SER A 284 -13.29 -13.52 8.93
CA SER A 284 -11.87 -13.32 9.26
C SER A 284 -11.63 -12.10 10.13
N LEU A 285 -12.52 -11.09 10.14
CA LEU A 285 -12.56 -10.04 11.17
C LEU A 285 -13.30 -10.52 12.42
N ALA A 286 -14.45 -11.17 12.25
CA ALA A 286 -15.31 -11.60 13.37
C ALA A 286 -14.67 -12.58 14.34
N VAL A 287 -13.63 -13.31 13.92
CA VAL A 287 -12.84 -14.19 14.79
C VAL A 287 -12.28 -13.44 16.01
N THR A 288 -11.94 -12.15 15.88
CA THR A 288 -11.41 -11.31 16.97
C THR A 288 -12.36 -11.22 18.15
N ARG A 289 -13.68 -11.16 17.91
CA ARG A 289 -14.70 -11.12 18.97
C ARG A 289 -14.61 -12.34 19.87
N PHE A 290 -14.52 -13.53 19.28
CA PHE A 290 -14.47 -14.79 20.03
C PHE A 290 -13.10 -15.01 20.67
N MET A 291 -12.01 -14.59 20.01
CA MET A 291 -10.68 -14.60 20.62
C MET A 291 -10.62 -13.69 21.85
N ARG A 292 -11.16 -12.47 21.76
CA ARG A 292 -11.26 -11.52 22.87
C ARG A 292 -11.93 -12.13 24.09
N GLU A 293 -13.08 -12.78 23.89
CA GLU A 293 -13.81 -13.46 24.98
C GLU A 293 -12.96 -14.54 25.65
N GLN A 294 -12.16 -15.29 24.89
CA GLN A 294 -11.32 -16.35 25.42
C GLN A 294 -10.08 -15.78 26.13
N MET A 295 -9.43 -14.77 25.57
CA MET A 295 -8.30 -14.06 26.17
C MET A 295 -8.66 -13.47 27.54
N LEU A 296 -9.85 -12.86 27.65
CA LEU A 296 -10.37 -12.35 28.92
C LEU A 296 -10.61 -13.45 29.96
N LYS A 297 -11.13 -14.62 29.54
CA LYS A 297 -11.37 -15.76 30.44
C LYS A 297 -10.08 -16.36 30.98
N ASP A 298 -9.08 -16.47 30.12
CA ASP A 298 -7.82 -17.13 30.46
C ASP A 298 -6.80 -16.17 31.09
N GLY A 299 -7.05 -14.87 31.01
CA GLY A 299 -6.10 -13.83 31.44
C GLY A 299 -4.85 -13.78 30.57
N ILE A 300 -4.97 -14.15 29.30
CA ILE A 300 -3.87 -14.23 28.32
C ILE A 300 -3.85 -12.97 27.46
N LYS A 301 -2.66 -12.41 27.24
CA LYS A 301 -2.42 -11.25 26.38
C LYS A 301 -1.55 -11.60 25.19
N ALA A 302 -1.81 -10.92 24.07
CA ALA A 302 -0.98 -10.98 22.88
C ALA A 302 0.12 -9.92 22.95
N SER A 303 1.31 -10.25 22.47
CA SER A 303 2.43 -9.31 22.38
C SER A 303 2.19 -8.27 21.28
N PHE A 304 1.69 -8.69 20.11
CA PHE A 304 1.30 -7.75 19.07
C PHE A 304 0.25 -8.28 18.09
N ALA A 305 -0.50 -7.33 17.51
CA ALA A 305 -1.29 -7.53 16.30
C ALA A 305 -0.59 -6.88 15.10
N LEU A 306 -0.68 -7.51 13.92
CA LEU A 306 0.01 -7.08 12.70
C LEU A 306 -0.96 -6.88 11.53
N GLY A 307 -0.61 -5.98 10.62
CA GLY A 307 -1.08 -5.98 9.24
C GLY A 307 -1.98 -4.79 8.94
N GLY A 308 -3.14 -5.08 8.33
CA GLY A 308 -4.15 -4.08 8.04
C GLY A 308 -5.06 -3.84 9.25
N ILE A 309 -5.00 -2.66 9.86
CA ILE A 309 -5.61 -2.43 11.17
C ILE A 309 -7.05 -1.95 11.06
N THR A 310 -7.92 -2.53 11.88
CA THR A 310 -9.33 -2.15 12.02
C THR A 310 -9.60 -1.71 13.45
N ASN A 311 -10.71 -1.00 13.67
CA ASN A 311 -11.12 -0.58 15.01
C ASN A 311 -11.18 -1.74 16.02
N ALA A 312 -11.48 -2.97 15.56
CA ALA A 312 -11.48 -4.14 16.44
C ALA A 312 -10.09 -4.45 17.04
N MET A 313 -9.01 -4.17 16.30
CA MET A 313 -7.64 -4.32 16.82
C MET A 313 -7.30 -3.17 17.78
N VAL A 314 -7.76 -1.95 17.48
CA VAL A 314 -7.60 -0.79 18.38
C VAL A 314 -8.29 -1.04 19.72
N GLU A 315 -9.52 -1.57 19.72
CA GLU A 315 -10.24 -1.94 20.94
C GLU A 315 -9.45 -2.95 21.79
N LEU A 316 -8.79 -3.94 21.16
CA LEU A 316 -7.96 -4.90 21.90
C LEU A 316 -6.70 -4.27 22.50
N LEU A 317 -6.11 -3.27 21.84
CA LEU A 317 -4.99 -2.49 22.37
C LEU A 317 -5.42 -1.66 23.58
N GLU A 318 -6.54 -0.94 23.48
CA GLU A 318 -7.08 -0.10 24.55
C GLU A 318 -7.52 -0.91 25.77
N GLU A 319 -8.04 -2.11 25.57
CA GLU A 319 -8.38 -3.06 26.63
C GLU A 319 -7.14 -3.73 27.28
N GLY A 320 -5.94 -3.51 26.72
CA GLY A 320 -4.70 -4.11 27.21
C GLY A 320 -4.63 -5.63 26.99
N LEU A 321 -5.37 -6.14 26.00
CA LEU A 321 -5.33 -7.53 25.54
C LEU A 321 -4.25 -7.76 24.47
N VAL A 322 -3.86 -6.69 23.77
CA VAL A 322 -2.73 -6.67 22.82
C VAL A 322 -1.77 -5.58 23.29
N GLU A 323 -0.47 -5.89 23.45
CA GLU A 323 0.50 -4.89 23.94
C GLU A 323 0.90 -3.87 22.87
N LYS A 324 1.05 -4.29 21.61
CA LYS A 324 1.40 -3.42 20.48
C LYS A 324 0.61 -3.73 19.21
N ILE A 325 0.40 -2.71 18.39
CA ILE A 325 -0.08 -2.86 17.02
C ILE A 325 1.03 -2.44 16.07
N ILE A 326 1.29 -3.25 15.05
CA ILE A 326 2.26 -3.01 13.99
C ILE A 326 1.50 -2.86 12.66
N ASP A 327 1.52 -1.65 12.11
CA ASP A 327 0.57 -1.22 11.07
C ASP A 327 1.24 -0.82 9.75
N VAL A 328 0.87 -1.52 8.69
CA VAL A 328 1.29 -1.22 7.31
C VAL A 328 0.19 -0.49 6.51
N GLN A 329 -1.07 -0.53 6.96
CA GLN A 329 -2.23 0.08 6.34
C GLN A 329 -3.46 0.11 7.28
N ASP A 330 -4.09 1.27 7.41
CA ASP A 330 -5.36 1.39 8.12
C ASP A 330 -6.58 1.05 7.24
N PHE A 331 -7.51 0.28 7.81
CA PHE A 331 -8.75 -0.15 7.16
C PHE A 331 -9.99 0.66 7.59
N ASP A 332 -9.87 1.57 8.53
CA ASP A 332 -10.92 2.53 8.89
C ASP A 332 -10.32 3.79 9.55
N HIS A 333 -11.14 4.83 9.67
CA HIS A 333 -10.70 6.10 10.24
C HIS A 333 -10.31 6.01 11.74
N PRO A 334 -11.02 5.24 12.59
CA PRO A 334 -10.59 5.02 13.97
C PRO A 334 -9.17 4.43 14.10
N SER A 335 -8.80 3.46 13.26
CA SER A 335 -7.41 2.94 13.27
C SER A 335 -6.39 4.01 12.90
N ALA A 336 -6.68 4.82 11.86
CA ALA A 336 -5.81 5.91 11.45
C ALA A 336 -5.62 6.98 12.55
N ILE A 337 -6.68 7.28 13.32
CA ILE A 337 -6.60 8.15 14.51
C ILE A 337 -5.73 7.48 15.57
N SER A 338 -5.98 6.20 15.86
CA SER A 338 -5.23 5.45 16.86
C SER A 338 -3.72 5.46 16.57
N LEU A 339 -3.31 5.33 15.31
CA LEU A 339 -1.91 5.43 14.91
C LEU A 339 -1.29 6.81 15.26
N GLY A 340 -2.07 7.89 15.13
CA GLY A 340 -1.64 9.24 15.46
C GLY A 340 -1.57 9.55 16.96
N GLU A 341 -2.32 8.81 17.79
CA GLU A 341 -2.52 9.11 19.21
C GLU A 341 -1.87 8.09 20.16
N ASN A 342 -1.72 6.83 19.75
CA ASN A 342 -1.25 5.75 20.62
C ASN A 342 0.20 5.35 20.33
N ALA A 343 1.11 5.58 21.28
CA ALA A 343 2.53 5.23 21.14
C ALA A 343 2.82 3.72 20.97
N ASN A 344 1.86 2.85 21.31
CA ASN A 344 1.95 1.40 21.11
C ASN A 344 1.36 0.94 19.77
N HIS A 345 0.82 1.85 18.97
CA HIS A 345 0.40 1.62 17.60
C HIS A 345 1.49 2.21 16.69
N TYR A 346 2.21 1.36 15.97
CA TYR A 346 3.44 1.74 15.30
C TYR A 346 3.37 1.48 13.79
N GLU A 347 3.70 2.50 13.00
CA GLU A 347 3.77 2.43 11.55
C GLU A 347 5.01 1.65 11.09
N ILE A 348 4.84 0.79 10.08
CA ILE A 348 5.94 0.08 9.42
C ILE A 348 5.80 0.12 7.91
N ASP A 349 6.93 0.05 7.20
CA ASP A 349 6.93 -0.09 5.75
C ASP A 349 6.60 -1.53 5.29
N ALA A 350 6.23 -1.67 4.02
CA ALA A 350 5.87 -2.97 3.45
C ALA A 350 7.04 -3.96 3.34
N ASN A 351 8.28 -3.48 3.41
CA ASN A 351 9.47 -4.32 3.43
C ASN A 351 9.58 -5.04 4.80
N MET A 352 9.46 -4.28 5.90
CA MET A 352 9.37 -4.82 7.26
C MET A 352 8.15 -5.71 7.48
N TYR A 353 7.05 -5.42 6.79
CA TYR A 353 5.81 -6.20 6.92
C TYR A 353 5.92 -7.62 6.35
N ALA A 354 6.35 -7.75 5.09
CA ALA A 354 6.11 -8.99 4.35
C ALA A 354 7.16 -9.34 3.29
N SER A 355 8.28 -8.61 3.17
CA SER A 355 9.32 -8.99 2.22
C SER A 355 9.99 -10.31 2.65
N PRO A 356 10.12 -11.30 1.74
CA PRO A 356 10.78 -12.58 2.03
C PRO A 356 12.31 -12.49 2.10
#